data_AF-A0A7X7UWP1-F1
#
_entry.id   AF-A0A7X7UWP1-F1
#
_cell.length_a   1.000
_cell.length_b   1.000
_cell.length_c   1.000
_cell.angle_alpha   90.00
_cell.angle_beta   90.00
_cell.angle_gamma   90.00
#
_symmetry.space_group_name_H-M   'P 1'
#
loop_
_entity.id
_entity.type
_entity.pdbx_description
1 polymer ?
#
loop_
_entity_poly.entity_id
_entity_poly.type
_entity_poly.pdbx_seq_one_letter_code
_entity_poly.pdbx_strand_id
1 'polypeptide(L)'
;MKSFELYIKYLMLFAVPLLVLGCSSSGDTTKNEQTTDSLSVKIDRQQLAMNHFLDGMAAESKGDFSMAIIEFQEALQYDPQSGIYYQLAKNYFYLQKLSLALQNSKKSVELDSTNLDYLNLLQEIYKSAKQYDSAILTLERIISLDSSSVNAYYDLARLYETKRPLKAIEIYEKLLDLIGNEWSVLIRISELYERLGNTTQAINHMTSLLELDPSNVPLKKLIAEFYIKDKQYDKASDILNDVILSFPEDIDAREKRAHLFVIQKEWKKASEEYRYLLTRSDVPHDIKIRIAAAFFEESVQDTLLLPYAETLFNTLNEDSTDWMTKMYLGVIAFRKGETEKAINHFDKVTELAPWNPEAWIRLGGLLFDIKRYNETIEVLKRGVEKFPEDFTINLILGISYSQIDNYGSAKPYLAKAVELDPNDVNALSSYGYTLSRLKDTPGAIKYLNAALRVQPENVDLLGTLGLIYDGEEDWANCDSVYLLALSIDSSNALVLNNYAYSLSKRGENLGLALEMITKALEAEPDNSSYLDTYGWVCYKMGNYEKAREYIYKSLKIGGDKSVILDHLGDVYFKMGNRQKAIEYWKKALELEADNISIKSKIEKGEI
;
A
#
# COMPACT_ATOMS: atom_id res chain seq x y z
N MET A 1 26.48 -28.47 13.98
CA MET A 1 26.85 -29.78 14.57
C MET A 1 26.53 -30.84 13.51
N LYS A 2 27.52 -31.44 12.82
CA LYS A 2 28.12 -32.77 13.10
C LYS A 2 27.04 -33.84 13.39
N SER A 3 26.97 -35.04 12.80
CA SER A 3 27.87 -35.84 11.95
C SER A 3 27.31 -37.29 11.87
N PHE A 4 27.67 -38.05 10.81
CA PHE A 4 28.03 -39.50 10.81
C PHE A 4 26.92 -40.56 11.00
N GLU A 5 26.71 -41.49 10.03
CA GLU A 5 27.28 -42.87 9.90
C GLU A 5 26.66 -43.89 10.89
N LEU A 6 26.55 -45.21 10.71
CA LEU A 6 26.76 -46.23 9.66
C LEU A 6 26.39 -47.59 10.33
N TYR A 7 25.78 -48.55 9.61
CA TYR A 7 25.84 -50.03 9.77
C TYR A 7 25.45 -50.75 11.09
N ILE A 8 24.84 -51.94 10.97
CA ILE A 8 25.34 -53.23 11.51
C ILE A 8 24.53 -54.43 10.96
N LYS A 9 25.27 -55.44 10.49
CA LYS A 9 24.87 -56.83 10.14
C LYS A 9 24.53 -57.64 11.39
N TYR A 10 23.62 -58.62 11.31
CA TYR A 10 23.83 -59.92 11.97
C TYR A 10 23.24 -61.09 11.18
N LEU A 11 24.00 -62.17 11.24
CA LEU A 11 23.91 -63.49 10.60
C LEU A 11 23.40 -64.49 11.66
N MET A 12 22.60 -65.50 11.29
CA MET A 12 22.60 -66.92 11.80
C MET A 12 21.24 -67.57 11.45
N LEU A 13 21.13 -68.54 10.53
CA LEU A 13 21.39 -69.99 10.62
C LEU A 13 20.44 -70.76 11.55
N PHE A 14 19.51 -71.54 10.97
CA PHE A 14 19.19 -72.90 11.41
C PHE A 14 18.71 -73.75 10.22
N ALA A 15 19.36 -74.90 10.05
CA ALA A 15 19.04 -75.97 9.12
C ALA A 15 18.35 -77.11 9.89
N VAL A 16 17.47 -77.89 9.26
CA VAL A 16 17.43 -79.37 9.28
C VAL A 16 16.60 -79.88 8.08
N PRO A 17 17.12 -80.81 7.26
CA PRO A 17 16.38 -81.64 6.33
C PRO A 17 16.18 -83.07 6.89
N LEU A 18 15.11 -83.77 6.47
CA LEU A 18 15.01 -85.21 6.69
C LEU A 18 14.37 -85.91 5.48
N LEU A 19 15.19 -86.77 4.86
CA LEU A 19 14.86 -87.84 3.93
C LEU A 19 14.24 -89.04 4.69
N VAL A 20 13.44 -89.88 4.02
CA VAL A 20 13.81 -91.26 3.63
C VAL A 20 12.65 -91.99 2.92
N LEU A 21 13.07 -92.66 1.86
CA LEU A 21 12.54 -93.69 0.95
C LEU A 21 11.64 -94.81 1.52
N GLY A 22 10.85 -95.45 0.62
CA GLY A 22 10.40 -96.85 0.77
C GLY A 22 9.44 -97.37 -0.33
N CYS A 23 9.91 -98.28 -1.19
CA CYS A 23 9.23 -98.99 -2.31
C CYS A 23 8.16 -100.01 -1.87
N SER A 24 7.13 -100.39 -2.65
CA SER A 24 7.07 -101.39 -3.76
C SER A 24 5.56 -101.70 -3.98
N SER A 25 5.00 -102.26 -5.07
CA SER A 25 5.44 -103.25 -6.05
C SER A 25 4.52 -103.29 -7.31
N SER A 26 5.12 -103.67 -8.44
CA SER A 26 4.68 -104.30 -9.71
C SER A 26 3.20 -104.64 -10.03
N GLY A 27 2.83 -104.51 -11.33
CA GLY A 27 1.89 -105.42 -12.00
C GLY A 27 1.20 -104.95 -13.29
N ASP A 28 1.90 -105.04 -14.43
CA ASP A 28 1.47 -105.42 -15.79
C ASP A 28 0.27 -104.84 -16.59
N THR A 29 0.59 -104.60 -17.87
CA THR A 29 -0.18 -104.78 -19.12
C THR A 29 -1.35 -103.84 -19.54
N THR A 30 -1.06 -103.06 -20.59
CA THR A 30 -1.85 -102.79 -21.82
C THR A 30 -3.38 -102.94 -21.81
N LYS A 31 -4.09 -101.85 -22.17
CA LYS A 31 -4.79 -101.71 -23.47
C LYS A 31 -5.48 -100.33 -23.59
N ASN A 32 -5.40 -99.77 -24.79
CA ASN A 32 -6.24 -98.68 -25.27
C ASN A 32 -7.71 -98.95 -24.99
N GLU A 33 -8.40 -98.00 -24.38
CA GLU A 33 -9.83 -97.79 -24.59
C GLU A 33 -10.23 -96.33 -24.25
N GLN A 34 -10.93 -95.72 -25.21
CA GLN A 34 -12.00 -94.71 -25.03
C GLN A 34 -11.63 -93.21 -24.87
N THR A 35 -11.63 -92.53 -26.02
CA THR A 35 -11.75 -91.08 -26.21
C THR A 35 -13.16 -90.50 -25.98
N THR A 36 -14.10 -91.25 -25.40
CA THR A 36 -15.52 -90.83 -25.23
C THR A 36 -15.85 -90.18 -23.89
N ASP A 37 -15.00 -90.27 -22.87
CA ASP A 37 -15.29 -89.73 -21.52
C ASP A 37 -14.85 -88.25 -21.34
N SER A 38 -14.02 -87.74 -22.24
CA SER A 38 -13.51 -86.36 -22.17
C SER A 38 -14.49 -85.29 -22.67
N LEU A 39 -15.45 -85.67 -23.53
CA LEU A 39 -16.41 -84.73 -24.11
C LEU A 39 -17.63 -84.49 -23.20
N SER A 40 -18.15 -85.55 -22.56
CA SER A 40 -19.27 -85.49 -21.61
C SER A 40 -18.93 -84.66 -20.38
N VAL A 41 -17.75 -84.88 -19.79
CA VAL A 41 -17.22 -84.12 -18.64
C VAL A 41 -16.99 -82.64 -18.99
N LYS A 42 -16.59 -82.36 -20.23
CA LYS A 42 -16.38 -80.98 -20.70
C LYS A 42 -17.71 -80.24 -20.89
N ILE A 43 -18.75 -80.90 -21.40
CA ILE A 43 -20.09 -80.34 -21.57
C ILE A 43 -20.74 -80.05 -20.21
N ASP A 44 -20.60 -80.96 -19.23
CA ASP A 44 -21.16 -80.79 -17.89
C ASP A 44 -20.51 -79.62 -17.12
N ARG A 45 -19.18 -79.48 -17.23
CA ARG A 45 -18.46 -78.32 -16.66
C ARG A 45 -18.87 -76.99 -17.26
N GLN A 46 -19.07 -76.93 -18.59
CA GLN A 46 -19.52 -75.70 -19.25
C GLN A 46 -20.95 -75.32 -18.84
N GLN A 47 -21.83 -76.31 -18.63
CA GLN A 47 -23.19 -76.06 -18.16
C GLN A 47 -23.20 -75.53 -16.71
N LEU A 48 -22.37 -76.10 -15.83
CA LEU A 48 -22.21 -75.62 -14.45
C LEU A 48 -21.67 -74.18 -14.41
N ALA A 49 -20.63 -73.87 -15.22
CA ALA A 49 -20.10 -72.51 -15.34
C ALA A 49 -21.18 -71.51 -15.79
N MET A 50 -21.98 -71.89 -16.79
CA MET A 50 -23.06 -71.05 -17.33
C MET A 50 -24.16 -70.78 -16.28
N ASN A 51 -24.57 -71.80 -15.52
CA ASN A 51 -25.59 -71.63 -14.48
C ASN A 51 -25.12 -70.64 -13.40
N HIS A 52 -23.92 -70.85 -12.86
CA HIS A 52 -23.34 -69.92 -11.88
C HIS A 52 -23.15 -68.51 -12.47
N PHE A 53 -22.79 -68.37 -13.74
CA PHE A 53 -22.71 -67.07 -14.39
C PHE A 53 -24.08 -66.37 -14.45
N LEU A 54 -25.15 -67.10 -14.80
CA LEU A 54 -26.51 -66.55 -14.84
C LEU A 54 -27.01 -66.16 -13.44
N ASP A 55 -26.71 -66.96 -12.42
CA ASP A 55 -27.06 -66.66 -11.03
C ASP A 55 -26.30 -65.42 -10.52
N GLY A 56 -25.02 -65.28 -10.89
CA GLY A 56 -24.23 -64.08 -10.62
C GLY A 56 -24.79 -62.82 -11.29
N MET A 57 -25.18 -62.91 -12.57
CA MET A 57 -25.84 -61.82 -13.29
C MET A 57 -27.20 -61.45 -12.66
N ALA A 58 -27.96 -62.46 -12.20
CA ALA A 58 -29.23 -62.24 -11.51
C ALA A 58 -29.04 -61.55 -10.15
N ALA A 59 -28.01 -61.93 -9.39
CA ALA A 59 -27.65 -61.28 -8.13
C ALA A 59 -27.20 -59.82 -8.35
N GLU A 60 -26.37 -59.56 -9.37
CA GLU A 60 -25.93 -58.21 -9.74
C GLU A 60 -27.14 -57.32 -10.10
N SER A 61 -28.09 -57.83 -10.86
CA SER A 61 -29.32 -57.09 -11.23
C SER A 61 -30.19 -56.70 -10.02
N LYS A 62 -30.08 -57.44 -8.91
CA LYS A 62 -30.76 -57.16 -7.64
C LYS A 62 -29.95 -56.23 -6.73
N GLY A 63 -28.74 -55.83 -7.14
CA GLY A 63 -27.81 -55.02 -6.36
C GLY A 63 -27.04 -55.81 -5.29
N ASP A 64 -27.15 -57.15 -5.27
CA ASP A 64 -26.39 -57.98 -4.34
C ASP A 64 -25.03 -58.34 -4.95
N PHE A 65 -24.12 -57.37 -4.94
CA PHE A 65 -22.78 -57.51 -5.50
C PHE A 65 -21.93 -58.54 -4.75
N SER A 66 -22.22 -58.83 -3.47
CA SER A 66 -21.47 -59.82 -2.70
C SER A 66 -21.84 -61.24 -3.13
N MET A 67 -23.13 -61.50 -3.32
CA MET A 67 -23.60 -62.78 -3.86
C MET A 67 -23.15 -62.96 -5.31
N ALA A 68 -23.23 -61.90 -6.13
CA ALA A 68 -22.75 -61.94 -7.50
C ALA A 68 -21.27 -62.36 -7.60
N ILE A 69 -20.41 -61.83 -6.72
CA ILE A 69 -18.99 -62.22 -6.66
C ILE A 69 -18.83 -63.71 -6.35
N ILE A 70 -19.61 -64.27 -5.42
CA ILE A 70 -19.52 -65.70 -5.05
C ILE A 70 -19.87 -66.56 -6.27
N GLU A 71 -21.00 -66.28 -6.92
CA GLU A 71 -21.45 -67.03 -8.09
C GLU A 71 -20.46 -66.89 -9.26
N PHE A 72 -19.90 -65.70 -9.50
CA PHE A 72 -18.87 -65.53 -10.53
C PHE A 72 -17.55 -66.23 -10.17
N GLN A 73 -17.18 -66.33 -8.89
CA GLN A 73 -16.00 -67.11 -8.46
C GLN A 73 -16.21 -68.61 -8.68
N GLU A 74 -17.40 -69.13 -8.41
CA GLU A 74 -17.76 -70.52 -8.70
C GLU A 74 -17.75 -70.77 -10.22
N ALA A 75 -18.37 -69.90 -11.01
CA ALA A 75 -18.31 -69.98 -12.48
C ALA A 75 -16.87 -70.03 -13.01
N LEU A 76 -15.97 -69.24 -12.42
CA LEU A 76 -14.56 -69.16 -12.80
C LEU A 76 -13.79 -70.47 -12.54
N GLN A 77 -14.18 -71.29 -11.56
CA GLN A 77 -13.55 -72.59 -11.30
C GLN A 77 -13.77 -73.59 -12.45
N TYR A 78 -14.91 -73.46 -13.14
CA TYR A 78 -15.32 -74.36 -14.21
C TYR A 78 -14.95 -73.84 -15.60
N ASP A 79 -14.98 -72.51 -15.82
CA ASP A 79 -14.64 -71.89 -17.11
C ASP A 79 -13.95 -70.52 -16.92
N PRO A 80 -12.60 -70.43 -16.98
CA PRO A 80 -11.87 -69.18 -16.75
C PRO A 80 -11.88 -68.26 -18.00
N GLN A 81 -13.02 -67.64 -18.30
CA GLN A 81 -13.21 -66.73 -19.44
C GLN A 81 -12.99 -65.26 -19.06
N SER A 82 -12.59 -64.45 -20.05
CA SER A 82 -12.38 -63.00 -19.92
C SER A 82 -13.61 -62.27 -19.38
N GLY A 83 -14.81 -62.65 -19.82
CA GLY A 83 -16.08 -62.07 -19.38
C GLY A 83 -16.39 -62.29 -17.89
N ILE A 84 -16.03 -63.43 -17.32
CA ILE A 84 -16.25 -63.72 -15.88
C ILE A 84 -15.32 -62.87 -15.02
N TYR A 85 -14.04 -62.76 -15.43
CA TYR A 85 -13.08 -61.86 -14.78
C TYR A 85 -13.55 -60.39 -14.84
N TYR A 86 -14.14 -59.96 -15.96
CA TYR A 86 -14.70 -58.61 -16.09
C TYR A 86 -15.85 -58.37 -15.10
N GLN A 87 -16.80 -59.30 -14.99
CA GLN A 87 -17.91 -59.14 -14.03
C GLN A 87 -17.42 -59.16 -12.58
N LEU A 88 -16.48 -60.04 -12.24
CA LEU A 88 -15.81 -60.00 -10.93
C LEU A 88 -15.17 -58.65 -10.65
N ALA A 89 -14.42 -58.11 -11.61
CA ALA A 89 -13.78 -56.82 -11.48
C ALA A 89 -14.78 -55.68 -11.24
N LYS A 90 -15.87 -55.66 -12.01
CA LYS A 90 -16.95 -54.67 -11.91
C LYS A 90 -17.61 -54.70 -10.54
N ASN A 91 -17.98 -55.89 -10.06
CA ASN A 91 -18.62 -56.06 -8.75
C ASN A 91 -17.65 -55.74 -7.58
N TYR A 92 -16.38 -56.13 -7.68
CA TYR A 92 -15.36 -55.70 -6.71
C TYR A 92 -15.16 -54.19 -6.71
N PHE A 93 -15.22 -53.55 -7.87
CA PHE A 93 -15.11 -52.10 -8.00
C PHE A 93 -16.28 -51.38 -7.33
N TYR A 94 -17.52 -51.85 -7.53
CA TYR A 94 -18.71 -51.32 -6.82
C TYR A 94 -18.59 -51.43 -5.30
N LEU A 95 -18.01 -52.52 -4.79
CA LEU A 95 -17.76 -52.71 -3.36
C LEU A 95 -16.49 -51.99 -2.85
N GLN A 96 -15.87 -51.13 -3.67
CA GLN A 96 -14.63 -50.41 -3.36
C GLN A 96 -13.43 -51.30 -2.98
N LYS A 97 -13.46 -52.57 -3.38
CA LYS A 97 -12.37 -53.54 -3.18
C LYS A 97 -11.34 -53.39 -4.31
N LEU A 98 -10.67 -52.23 -4.36
CA LEU A 98 -9.82 -51.79 -5.48
C LEU A 98 -8.71 -52.78 -5.86
N SER A 99 -8.08 -53.46 -4.89
CA SER A 99 -7.02 -54.44 -5.17
C SER A 99 -7.53 -55.65 -5.95
N LEU A 100 -8.66 -56.22 -5.52
CA LEU A 100 -9.31 -57.35 -6.18
C LEU A 100 -9.94 -56.94 -7.52
N ALA A 101 -10.54 -55.76 -7.58
CA ALA A 101 -11.05 -55.19 -8.83
C ALA A 101 -9.92 -55.08 -9.87
N LEU A 102 -8.77 -54.54 -9.47
CA LEU A 102 -7.63 -54.37 -10.36
C LEU A 102 -7.04 -55.71 -10.83
N GLN A 103 -6.92 -56.69 -9.93
CA GLN A 103 -6.42 -58.02 -10.28
C GLN A 103 -7.30 -58.69 -11.33
N ASN A 104 -8.62 -58.70 -11.11
CA ASN A 104 -9.56 -59.34 -12.04
C ASN A 104 -9.67 -58.57 -13.36
N SER A 105 -9.66 -57.22 -13.32
CA SER A 105 -9.71 -56.39 -14.53
C SER A 105 -8.47 -56.54 -15.40
N LYS A 106 -7.28 -56.65 -14.81
CA LYS A 106 -6.07 -56.99 -15.56
C LYS A 106 -6.19 -58.35 -16.24
N LYS A 107 -6.78 -59.34 -15.56
CA LYS A 107 -6.94 -60.68 -16.12
C LYS A 107 -7.94 -60.74 -17.26
N SER A 108 -9.05 -59.98 -17.17
CA SER A 108 -10.01 -59.87 -18.28
C SER A 108 -9.37 -59.26 -19.53
N VAL A 109 -8.55 -58.21 -19.38
CA VAL A 109 -7.82 -57.56 -20.49
C VAL A 109 -6.66 -58.41 -21.01
N GLU A 110 -6.00 -59.22 -20.18
CA GLU A 110 -4.96 -60.16 -20.61
C GLU A 110 -5.54 -61.24 -21.54
N LEU A 111 -6.74 -61.75 -21.23
CA LEU A 111 -7.42 -62.79 -22.00
C LEU A 111 -8.11 -62.25 -23.26
N ASP A 112 -8.65 -61.03 -23.21
CA ASP A 112 -9.15 -60.30 -24.37
C ASP A 112 -8.70 -58.85 -24.32
N SER A 113 -7.66 -58.55 -25.09
CA SER A 113 -6.99 -57.24 -25.10
C SER A 113 -7.59 -56.24 -26.09
N THR A 114 -8.66 -56.63 -26.79
CA THR A 114 -9.33 -55.81 -27.81
C THR A 114 -10.71 -55.32 -27.39
N ASN A 115 -11.27 -55.85 -26.30
CA ASN A 115 -12.58 -55.47 -25.80
C ASN A 115 -12.56 -54.10 -25.10
N LEU A 116 -13.31 -53.14 -25.64
CA LEU A 116 -13.37 -51.77 -25.14
C LEU A 116 -13.98 -51.67 -23.74
N ASP A 117 -15.00 -52.47 -23.42
CA ASP A 117 -15.65 -52.45 -22.10
C ASP A 117 -14.68 -52.87 -21.00
N TYR A 118 -13.80 -53.83 -21.31
CA TYR A 118 -12.80 -54.32 -20.36
C TYR A 118 -11.72 -53.28 -20.11
N LEU A 119 -11.27 -52.60 -21.18
CA LEU A 119 -10.31 -51.51 -21.09
C LEU A 119 -10.89 -50.28 -20.37
N ASN A 120 -12.17 -49.95 -20.61
CA ASN A 120 -12.88 -48.85 -19.94
C ASN A 120 -12.98 -49.07 -18.43
N LEU A 121 -13.36 -50.28 -17.99
CA LEU A 121 -13.37 -50.60 -16.57
C LEU A 121 -11.94 -50.57 -15.98
N LEU A 122 -10.95 -51.07 -16.71
CA LEU A 122 -9.56 -51.11 -16.24
C LEU A 122 -8.99 -49.70 -16.01
N GLN A 123 -9.23 -48.75 -16.94
CA GLN A 123 -8.74 -47.38 -16.77
C GLN A 123 -9.43 -46.65 -15.61
N GLU A 124 -10.73 -46.88 -15.38
CA GLU A 124 -11.45 -46.33 -14.22
C GLU A 124 -10.90 -46.84 -12.88
N ILE A 125 -10.61 -48.14 -12.82
CA ILE A 125 -9.99 -48.75 -11.64
C ILE A 125 -8.58 -48.18 -11.42
N TYR A 126 -7.78 -48.02 -12.48
CA TYR A 126 -6.47 -47.38 -12.36
C TYR A 126 -6.56 -45.92 -11.87
N LYS A 127 -7.52 -45.14 -12.38
CA LYS A 127 -7.80 -43.76 -11.91
C LYS A 127 -8.15 -43.74 -10.42
N SER A 128 -9.06 -44.63 -10.01
CA SER A 128 -9.52 -44.76 -8.61
C SER A 128 -8.39 -45.21 -7.68
N ALA A 129 -7.50 -46.08 -8.17
CA ALA A 129 -6.30 -46.52 -7.48
C ALA A 129 -5.14 -45.48 -7.53
N LYS A 130 -5.35 -44.30 -8.13
CA LYS A 130 -4.34 -43.24 -8.35
C LYS A 130 -3.12 -43.69 -9.18
N GLN A 131 -3.27 -44.75 -9.97
CA GLN A 131 -2.25 -45.27 -10.88
C GLN A 131 -2.40 -44.61 -12.26
N TYR A 132 -2.17 -43.29 -12.31
CA TYR A 132 -2.46 -42.48 -13.50
C TYR A 132 -1.65 -42.87 -14.74
N ASP A 133 -0.40 -43.30 -14.60
CA ASP A 133 0.42 -43.69 -15.75
C ASP A 133 -0.14 -44.96 -16.43
N SER A 134 -0.66 -45.91 -15.65
CA SER A 134 -1.33 -47.11 -16.17
C SER A 134 -2.69 -46.78 -16.79
N ALA A 135 -3.44 -45.85 -16.21
CA ALA A 135 -4.70 -45.36 -16.79
C ALA A 135 -4.46 -44.71 -18.16
N ILE A 136 -3.43 -43.87 -18.28
CA ILE A 136 -3.00 -43.22 -19.52
C ILE A 136 -2.71 -44.26 -20.61
N LEU A 137 -1.89 -45.28 -20.31
CA LEU A 137 -1.58 -46.34 -21.29
C LEU A 137 -2.82 -47.12 -21.74
N THR A 138 -3.76 -47.33 -20.81
CA THR A 138 -5.03 -48.02 -21.10
C THR A 138 -5.92 -47.17 -22.00
N LEU A 139 -6.02 -45.86 -21.75
CA LEU A 139 -6.75 -44.89 -22.56
C LEU A 139 -6.12 -44.70 -23.96
N GLU A 140 -4.79 -44.63 -24.06
CA GLU A 140 -4.07 -44.60 -25.34
C GLU A 140 -4.37 -45.86 -26.17
N ARG A 141 -4.51 -47.02 -25.50
CA ARG A 141 -4.93 -48.27 -26.16
C ARG A 141 -6.39 -48.25 -26.60
N ILE A 142 -7.31 -47.72 -25.79
CA ILE A 142 -8.71 -47.52 -26.18
C ILE A 142 -8.77 -46.67 -27.46
N ILE A 143 -8.06 -45.54 -27.50
CA ILE A 143 -8.01 -44.65 -28.67
C ILE A 143 -7.40 -45.35 -29.91
N SER A 144 -6.44 -46.25 -29.72
CA SER A 144 -5.86 -47.01 -30.84
C SER A 144 -6.82 -48.05 -31.45
N LEU A 145 -7.79 -48.54 -30.67
CA LEU A 145 -8.81 -49.50 -31.10
C LEU A 145 -10.07 -48.79 -31.61
N ASP A 146 -10.41 -47.66 -31.01
CA ASP A 146 -11.51 -46.78 -31.39
C ASP A 146 -11.04 -45.33 -31.38
N SER A 147 -10.66 -44.84 -32.57
CA SER A 147 -10.21 -43.46 -32.75
C SER A 147 -11.34 -42.43 -32.66
N SER A 148 -12.61 -42.86 -32.54
CA SER A 148 -13.78 -41.98 -32.39
C SER A 148 -14.26 -41.86 -30.93
N SER A 149 -13.55 -42.48 -29.99
CA SER A 149 -13.95 -42.53 -28.58
C SER A 149 -13.82 -41.20 -27.84
N VAL A 150 -14.89 -40.40 -27.86
CA VAL A 150 -14.99 -39.09 -27.18
C VAL A 150 -14.58 -39.14 -25.71
N ASN A 151 -15.13 -40.11 -24.97
CA ASN A 151 -14.86 -40.26 -23.54
C ASN A 151 -13.39 -40.56 -23.27
N ALA A 152 -12.75 -41.39 -24.11
CA ALA A 152 -11.34 -41.74 -23.93
C ALA A 152 -10.42 -40.55 -24.16
N TYR A 153 -10.66 -39.74 -25.20
CA TYR A 153 -9.91 -38.49 -25.40
C TYR A 153 -10.10 -37.52 -24.24
N TYR A 154 -11.33 -37.31 -23.78
CA TYR A 154 -11.62 -36.40 -22.67
C TYR A 154 -10.92 -36.86 -21.37
N ASP A 155 -11.08 -38.13 -20.99
CA ASP A 155 -10.44 -38.70 -19.80
C ASP A 155 -8.90 -38.67 -19.89
N LEU A 156 -8.34 -38.93 -21.07
CA LEU A 156 -6.90 -38.88 -21.29
C LEU A 156 -6.37 -37.46 -21.11
N ALA A 157 -7.03 -36.47 -21.71
CA ALA A 157 -6.66 -35.06 -21.56
C ALA A 157 -6.73 -34.61 -20.09
N ARG A 158 -7.80 -34.99 -19.37
CA ARG A 158 -7.96 -34.73 -17.93
C ARG A 158 -6.77 -35.22 -17.10
N LEU A 159 -6.23 -36.39 -17.42
CA LEU A 159 -5.06 -36.95 -16.70
C LEU A 159 -3.77 -36.19 -16.97
N TYR A 160 -3.65 -35.51 -18.12
CA TYR A 160 -2.48 -34.74 -18.48
C TYR A 160 -2.50 -33.29 -17.98
N GLU A 161 -3.66 -32.71 -17.62
CA GLU A 161 -3.80 -31.28 -17.23
C GLU A 161 -2.77 -30.79 -16.21
N THR A 162 -2.49 -31.59 -15.18
CA THR A 162 -1.63 -31.17 -14.06
C THR A 162 -0.15 -31.33 -14.38
N LYS A 163 0.26 -32.43 -15.01
CA LYS A 163 1.68 -32.77 -15.23
C LYS A 163 2.20 -32.29 -16.59
N ARG A 164 1.34 -32.25 -17.61
CA ARG A 164 1.68 -31.94 -19.01
C ARG A 164 0.53 -31.17 -19.68
N PRO A 165 0.26 -29.91 -19.24
CA PRO A 165 -0.88 -29.12 -19.72
C PRO A 165 -0.89 -28.92 -21.25
N LEU A 166 0.26 -28.72 -21.90
CA LEU A 166 0.33 -28.61 -23.36
C LEU A 166 -0.10 -29.89 -24.08
N LYS A 167 0.25 -31.07 -23.54
CA LYS A 167 -0.22 -32.35 -24.09
C LYS A 167 -1.72 -32.55 -23.86
N ALA A 168 -2.24 -32.10 -22.72
CA ALA A 168 -3.69 -32.13 -22.47
C ALA A 168 -4.45 -31.27 -23.50
N ILE A 169 -3.94 -30.06 -23.78
CA ILE A 169 -4.51 -29.17 -24.81
C ILE A 169 -4.51 -29.85 -26.18
N GLU A 170 -3.39 -30.44 -26.63
CA GLU A 170 -3.32 -31.14 -27.93
C GLU A 170 -4.38 -32.25 -28.04
N ILE A 171 -4.64 -32.98 -26.95
CA ILE A 171 -5.64 -34.06 -26.91
C ILE A 171 -7.06 -33.48 -26.93
N TYR A 172 -7.29 -32.36 -26.24
CA TYR A 172 -8.57 -31.65 -26.29
C TYR A 172 -8.85 -31.03 -27.66
N GLU A 173 -7.85 -30.46 -28.33
CA GLU A 173 -7.98 -29.93 -29.70
C GLU A 173 -8.34 -31.07 -30.68
N LYS A 174 -7.68 -32.23 -30.58
CA LYS A 174 -8.07 -33.43 -31.35
C LYS A 174 -9.49 -33.89 -31.04
N LEU A 175 -9.95 -33.74 -29.80
CA LEU A 175 -11.32 -34.06 -29.45
C LEU A 175 -12.30 -33.10 -30.13
N LEU A 176 -12.02 -31.79 -30.13
CA LEU A 176 -12.82 -30.80 -30.84
C LEU A 176 -12.85 -31.03 -32.36
N ASP A 177 -11.75 -31.51 -32.96
CA ASP A 177 -11.73 -31.92 -34.38
C ASP A 177 -12.72 -33.05 -34.69
N LEU A 178 -13.04 -33.91 -33.71
CA LEU A 178 -13.97 -35.03 -33.85
C LEU A 178 -15.44 -34.62 -33.66
N ILE A 179 -15.71 -33.77 -32.67
CA ILE A 179 -17.10 -33.47 -32.24
C ILE A 179 -17.56 -32.04 -32.54
N GLY A 180 -16.66 -31.18 -33.00
CA GLY A 180 -16.88 -29.74 -33.13
C GLY A 180 -16.73 -29.00 -31.80
N ASN A 181 -17.03 -27.69 -31.83
CA ASN A 181 -16.96 -26.82 -30.66
C ASN A 181 -17.89 -27.33 -29.55
N GLU A 182 -17.33 -27.65 -28.39
CA GLU A 182 -18.06 -28.15 -27.23
C GLU A 182 -17.65 -27.36 -25.98
N TRP A 183 -18.65 -26.93 -25.21
CA TRP A 183 -18.47 -25.98 -24.10
C TRP A 183 -17.56 -26.52 -23.00
N SER A 184 -17.76 -27.76 -22.57
CA SER A 184 -17.00 -28.38 -21.48
C SER A 184 -15.51 -28.53 -21.81
N VAL A 185 -15.16 -28.77 -23.08
CA VAL A 185 -13.79 -28.89 -23.58
C VAL A 185 -13.15 -27.52 -23.78
N LEU A 186 -13.85 -26.59 -24.42
CA LEU A 186 -13.33 -25.24 -24.69
C LEU A 186 -13.02 -24.46 -23.40
N ILE A 187 -13.84 -24.61 -22.34
CA ILE A 187 -13.52 -24.06 -21.02
C ILE A 187 -12.19 -24.62 -20.48
N ARG A 188 -11.97 -25.94 -20.59
CA ARG A 188 -10.75 -26.58 -20.09
C ARG A 188 -9.53 -26.08 -20.83
N ILE A 189 -9.59 -25.98 -22.16
CA ILE A 189 -8.48 -25.45 -22.96
C ILE A 189 -8.19 -23.99 -22.56
N SER A 190 -9.23 -23.17 -22.40
CA SER A 190 -9.10 -21.77 -21.99
C SER A 190 -8.43 -21.62 -20.62
N GLU A 191 -8.88 -22.38 -19.61
CA GLU A 191 -8.29 -22.43 -18.26
C GLU A 191 -6.83 -22.89 -18.29
N LEU A 192 -6.49 -23.87 -19.14
CA LEU A 192 -5.12 -24.37 -19.27
C LEU A 192 -4.19 -23.33 -19.90
N TYR A 193 -4.62 -22.66 -20.98
CA TYR A 193 -3.85 -21.58 -21.59
C TYR A 193 -3.68 -20.39 -20.64
N GLU A 194 -4.70 -20.06 -19.86
CA GLU A 194 -4.62 -19.04 -18.81
C GLU A 194 -3.56 -19.40 -17.76
N ARG A 195 -3.59 -20.63 -17.23
CA ARG A 195 -2.60 -21.13 -16.26
C ARG A 195 -1.17 -21.12 -16.79
N LEU A 196 -1.01 -21.28 -18.10
CA LEU A 196 0.28 -21.19 -18.80
C LEU A 196 0.70 -19.74 -19.10
N GLY A 197 -0.13 -18.75 -18.77
CA GLY A 197 0.11 -17.34 -19.07
C GLY A 197 -0.08 -16.99 -20.56
N ASN A 198 -0.58 -17.90 -21.39
CA ASN A 198 -0.83 -17.66 -22.80
C ASN A 198 -2.22 -17.03 -22.99
N THR A 199 -2.30 -15.73 -22.69
CA THR A 199 -3.56 -14.96 -22.69
C THR A 199 -4.22 -14.94 -24.08
N THR A 200 -3.44 -14.80 -25.16
CA THR A 200 -3.98 -14.79 -26.53
C THR A 200 -4.71 -16.08 -26.90
N GLN A 201 -4.15 -17.25 -26.58
CA GLN A 201 -4.81 -18.53 -26.89
C GLN A 201 -6.02 -18.80 -25.99
N ALA A 202 -5.96 -18.39 -24.72
CA ALA A 202 -7.12 -18.44 -23.84
C ALA A 202 -8.29 -17.63 -24.42
N ILE A 203 -8.02 -16.42 -24.89
CA ILE A 203 -9.02 -15.56 -25.53
C ILE A 203 -9.63 -16.24 -26.75
N ASN A 204 -8.82 -16.82 -27.65
CA ASN A 204 -9.33 -17.45 -28.87
C ASN A 204 -10.35 -18.57 -28.55
N HIS A 205 -10.07 -19.40 -27.55
CA HIS A 205 -10.97 -20.49 -27.15
C HIS A 205 -12.20 -19.96 -26.41
N MET A 206 -12.05 -18.91 -25.60
CA MET A 206 -13.19 -18.22 -25.00
C MET A 206 -14.08 -17.54 -26.05
N THR A 207 -13.52 -17.01 -27.14
CA THR A 207 -14.33 -16.46 -28.24
C THR A 207 -15.12 -17.55 -28.96
N SER A 208 -14.59 -18.77 -29.10
CA SER A 208 -15.36 -19.91 -29.61
C SER A 208 -16.50 -20.33 -28.67
N LEU A 209 -16.35 -20.17 -27.34
CA LEU A 209 -17.46 -20.33 -26.40
C LEU A 209 -18.58 -19.31 -26.66
N LEU A 210 -18.22 -18.08 -27.04
CA LEU A 210 -19.19 -17.03 -27.36
C LEU A 210 -19.92 -17.28 -28.68
N GLU A 211 -19.35 -18.03 -29.62
CA GLU A 211 -20.06 -18.47 -30.83
C GLU A 211 -21.19 -19.45 -30.50
N LEU A 212 -21.04 -20.26 -29.44
CA LEU A 212 -22.05 -21.20 -28.97
C LEU A 212 -23.18 -20.50 -28.21
N ASP A 213 -22.86 -19.50 -27.39
CA ASP A 213 -23.83 -18.67 -26.67
C ASP A 213 -23.47 -17.18 -26.77
N PRO A 214 -23.88 -16.51 -27.88
CA PRO A 214 -23.60 -15.08 -28.07
C PRO A 214 -24.26 -14.15 -27.06
N SER A 215 -25.21 -14.65 -26.27
CA SER A 215 -25.95 -13.87 -25.27
C SER A 215 -25.31 -13.89 -23.89
N ASN A 216 -24.21 -14.66 -23.71
CA ASN A 216 -23.56 -14.86 -22.44
C ASN A 216 -22.81 -13.62 -21.94
N VAL A 217 -23.51 -12.74 -21.22
CA VAL A 217 -22.93 -11.50 -20.67
C VAL A 217 -21.75 -11.75 -19.73
N PRO A 218 -21.79 -12.72 -18.78
CA PRO A 218 -20.64 -13.02 -17.94
C PRO A 218 -19.38 -13.38 -18.75
N LEU A 219 -19.52 -14.22 -19.78
CA LEU A 219 -18.41 -14.59 -20.65
C LEU A 219 -17.88 -13.39 -21.46
N LYS A 220 -18.76 -12.54 -21.99
CA LYS A 220 -18.35 -11.30 -22.67
C LYS A 220 -17.49 -10.43 -21.76
N LYS A 221 -17.91 -10.21 -20.51
CA LYS A 221 -17.17 -9.38 -19.55
C LYS A 221 -15.82 -10.01 -19.17
N LEU A 222 -15.76 -11.33 -19.05
CA LEU A 222 -14.50 -12.07 -18.84
C LEU A 222 -13.55 -11.89 -20.04
N ILE A 223 -14.04 -12.09 -21.27
CA ILE A 223 -13.23 -11.91 -22.49
C ILE A 223 -12.70 -10.48 -22.60
N ALA A 224 -13.53 -9.47 -22.29
CA ALA A 224 -13.10 -8.08 -22.30
C ALA A 224 -11.94 -7.83 -21.31
N GLU A 225 -11.99 -8.41 -20.11
CA GLU A 225 -10.92 -8.33 -19.13
C GLU A 225 -9.61 -8.97 -19.63
N PHE A 226 -9.71 -10.13 -20.28
CA PHE A 226 -8.55 -10.75 -20.91
C PHE A 226 -7.98 -9.90 -22.04
N TYR A 227 -8.83 -9.28 -22.88
CA TYR A 227 -8.37 -8.33 -23.90
C TYR A 227 -7.67 -7.11 -23.30
N ILE A 228 -8.13 -6.58 -22.17
CA ILE A 228 -7.45 -5.51 -21.44
C ILE A 228 -6.05 -5.96 -21.00
N LYS A 229 -5.94 -7.17 -20.42
CA LYS A 229 -4.66 -7.76 -19.98
C LYS A 229 -3.69 -7.99 -21.15
N ASP A 230 -4.21 -8.43 -22.29
CA ASP A 230 -3.45 -8.65 -23.54
C ASP A 230 -3.20 -7.34 -24.32
N LYS A 231 -3.63 -6.19 -23.78
CA LYS A 231 -3.52 -4.84 -24.37
C LYS A 231 -4.25 -4.67 -25.71
N GLN A 232 -5.22 -5.53 -26.02
CA GLN A 232 -6.10 -5.40 -27.18
C GLN A 232 -7.31 -4.52 -26.82
N TYR A 233 -7.04 -3.24 -26.56
CA TYR A 233 -8.03 -2.32 -26.00
C TYR A 233 -9.25 -2.07 -26.89
N ASP A 234 -9.07 -2.05 -28.21
CA ASP A 234 -10.18 -1.83 -29.15
C ASP A 234 -11.23 -2.95 -29.04
N LYS A 235 -10.79 -4.22 -29.03
CA LYS A 235 -11.68 -5.37 -28.88
C LYS A 235 -12.36 -5.42 -27.52
N ALA A 236 -11.63 -5.05 -26.44
CA ALA A 236 -12.24 -4.91 -25.13
C ALA A 236 -13.34 -3.84 -25.14
N SER A 237 -13.08 -2.69 -25.78
CA SER A 237 -14.05 -1.61 -25.92
C SER A 237 -15.29 -2.06 -26.68
N ASP A 238 -15.13 -2.75 -27.80
CA ASP A 238 -16.25 -3.25 -28.62
C ASP A 238 -17.18 -4.16 -27.80
N ILE A 239 -16.61 -5.14 -27.08
CA ILE A 239 -17.40 -6.06 -26.25
C ILE A 239 -18.10 -5.32 -25.12
N LEU A 240 -17.40 -4.43 -24.41
CA LEU A 240 -18.00 -3.69 -23.30
C LEU A 240 -19.09 -2.72 -23.78
N ASN A 241 -18.91 -2.10 -24.95
CA ASN A 241 -19.91 -1.24 -25.56
C ASN A 241 -21.16 -2.03 -25.98
N ASP A 242 -20.99 -3.23 -26.54
CA ASP A 242 -22.11 -4.13 -26.86
C ASP A 242 -22.91 -4.55 -25.60
N VAL A 243 -22.20 -4.91 -24.53
CA VAL A 243 -22.81 -5.25 -23.23
C VAL A 243 -23.56 -4.04 -22.67
N ILE A 244 -22.96 -2.86 -22.64
CA ILE A 244 -23.57 -1.66 -22.05
C ILE A 244 -24.70 -1.11 -22.93
N LEU A 245 -24.65 -1.30 -24.25
CA LEU A 245 -25.75 -0.95 -25.14
C LEU A 245 -27.00 -1.78 -24.82
N SER A 246 -26.82 -3.07 -24.52
CA SER A 246 -27.89 -4.00 -24.19
C SER A 246 -28.34 -3.91 -22.72
N PHE A 247 -27.39 -3.65 -21.82
CA PHE A 247 -27.59 -3.56 -20.38
C PHE A 247 -26.94 -2.28 -19.83
N PRO A 248 -27.58 -1.10 -20.03
CA PRO A 248 -26.99 0.18 -19.63
C PRO A 248 -26.71 0.32 -18.14
N GLU A 249 -27.32 -0.50 -17.31
CA GLU A 249 -27.21 -0.47 -15.85
C GLU A 249 -26.23 -1.53 -15.31
N ASP A 250 -25.56 -2.33 -16.16
CA ASP A 250 -24.57 -3.33 -15.71
C ASP A 250 -23.32 -2.63 -15.14
N ILE A 251 -23.20 -2.67 -13.81
CA ILE A 251 -22.13 -2.03 -13.05
C ILE A 251 -20.77 -2.60 -13.38
N ASP A 252 -20.65 -3.93 -13.47
CA ASP A 252 -19.37 -4.59 -13.72
C ASP A 252 -18.87 -4.30 -15.14
N ALA A 253 -19.76 -4.25 -16.14
CA ALA A 253 -19.40 -3.83 -17.49
C ALA A 253 -18.90 -2.37 -17.52
N ARG A 254 -19.61 -1.46 -16.84
CA ARG A 254 -19.20 -0.05 -16.76
C ARG A 254 -17.90 0.15 -15.99
N GLU A 255 -17.69 -0.59 -14.91
CA GLU A 255 -16.44 -0.57 -14.14
C GLU A 255 -15.27 -1.03 -15.01
N LYS A 256 -15.41 -2.15 -15.73
CA LYS A 256 -14.39 -2.62 -16.66
C LYS A 256 -14.11 -1.61 -17.78
N ARG A 257 -15.14 -0.93 -18.31
CA ARG A 257 -14.96 0.14 -19.31
C ARG A 257 -14.27 1.38 -18.73
N ALA A 258 -14.64 1.78 -17.52
CA ALA A 258 -13.98 2.88 -16.82
C ALA A 258 -12.49 2.58 -16.57
N HIS A 259 -12.18 1.36 -16.12
CA HIS A 259 -10.82 0.89 -15.93
C HIS A 259 -10.04 0.84 -17.25
N LEU A 260 -10.66 0.41 -18.34
CA LEU A 260 -10.06 0.46 -19.68
C LEU A 260 -9.69 1.91 -20.06
N PHE A 261 -10.58 2.88 -19.85
CA PHE A 261 -10.28 4.28 -20.10
C PHE A 261 -9.15 4.82 -19.21
N VAL A 262 -9.05 4.40 -17.94
CA VAL A 262 -7.93 4.75 -17.07
C VAL A 262 -6.61 4.23 -17.64
N ILE A 263 -6.55 2.96 -18.06
CA ILE A 263 -5.35 2.37 -18.67
C ILE A 263 -4.93 3.12 -19.95
N GLN A 264 -5.92 3.54 -20.74
CA GLN A 264 -5.69 4.33 -21.95
C GLN A 264 -5.39 5.81 -21.67
N LYS A 265 -5.39 6.24 -20.39
CA LYS A 265 -5.27 7.64 -19.96
C LYS A 265 -6.36 8.56 -20.52
N GLU A 266 -7.51 7.99 -20.86
CA GLU A 266 -8.71 8.72 -21.28
C GLU A 266 -9.51 9.19 -20.06
N TRP A 267 -8.87 9.98 -19.21
CA TRP A 267 -9.36 10.37 -17.88
C TRP A 267 -10.74 11.01 -17.88
N LYS A 268 -11.08 11.78 -18.92
CA LYS A 268 -12.41 12.38 -19.07
C LYS A 268 -13.49 11.31 -19.19
N LYS A 269 -13.32 10.33 -20.07
CA LYS A 269 -14.30 9.25 -20.27
C LYS A 269 -14.36 8.34 -19.04
N ALA A 270 -13.21 8.05 -18.43
CA ALA A 270 -13.15 7.30 -17.18
C ALA A 270 -13.93 8.01 -16.06
N SER A 271 -13.74 9.32 -15.89
CA SER A 271 -14.46 10.14 -14.90
C SER A 271 -15.97 10.13 -15.13
N GLU A 272 -16.43 10.19 -16.39
CA GLU A 272 -17.85 10.13 -16.74
C GLU A 272 -18.49 8.79 -16.36
N GLU A 273 -17.82 7.65 -16.62
CA GLU A 273 -18.29 6.33 -16.21
C GLU A 273 -18.29 6.16 -14.69
N TYR A 274 -17.20 6.56 -14.03
CA TYR A 274 -17.10 6.43 -12.59
C TYR A 274 -18.14 7.29 -11.88
N ARG A 275 -18.40 8.52 -12.36
CA ARG A 275 -19.47 9.36 -11.79
C ARG A 275 -20.82 8.65 -11.78
N TYR A 276 -21.14 7.92 -12.85
CA TYR A 276 -22.35 7.11 -12.88
C TYR A 276 -22.32 6.02 -11.80
N LEU A 277 -21.19 5.31 -11.62
CA LEU A 277 -21.03 4.29 -10.57
C LEU A 277 -21.15 4.88 -9.15
N LEU A 278 -20.68 6.11 -8.93
CA LEU A 278 -20.75 6.77 -7.63
C LEU A 278 -22.18 7.09 -7.17
N THR A 279 -23.14 7.27 -8.09
CA THR A 279 -24.55 7.55 -7.74
C THR A 279 -25.38 6.29 -7.46
N ARG A 280 -24.80 5.11 -7.67
CA ARG A 280 -25.50 3.83 -7.50
C ARG A 280 -25.54 3.38 -6.04
N SER A 281 -26.69 2.91 -5.56
CA SER A 281 -26.88 2.50 -4.17
C SER A 281 -26.31 1.10 -3.87
N ASP A 282 -26.16 0.27 -4.88
CA ASP A 282 -25.60 -1.08 -4.84
C ASP A 282 -24.06 -1.10 -4.93
N VAL A 283 -23.43 0.04 -5.24
CA VAL A 283 -21.97 0.21 -5.11
C VAL A 283 -21.65 0.58 -3.66
N PRO A 284 -20.85 -0.23 -2.94
CA PRO A 284 -20.40 0.09 -1.59
C PRO A 284 -19.67 1.43 -1.49
N HIS A 285 -19.91 2.17 -0.41
CA HIS A 285 -19.35 3.51 -0.22
C HIS A 285 -17.82 3.53 -0.17
N ASP A 286 -17.18 2.50 0.39
CA ASP A 286 -15.72 2.36 0.41
C ASP A 286 -15.13 2.24 -1.01
N ILE A 287 -15.82 1.55 -1.92
CA ILE A 287 -15.42 1.45 -3.33
C ILE A 287 -15.54 2.82 -4.00
N LYS A 288 -16.63 3.55 -3.72
CA LYS A 288 -16.83 4.92 -4.23
C LYS A 288 -15.68 5.86 -3.84
N ILE A 289 -15.28 5.82 -2.58
CA ILE A 289 -14.15 6.62 -2.07
C ILE A 289 -12.84 6.20 -2.74
N ARG A 290 -12.58 4.90 -2.90
CA ARG A 290 -11.36 4.39 -3.56
C ARG A 290 -11.25 4.86 -5.02
N ILE A 291 -12.36 4.87 -5.74
CA ILE A 291 -12.42 5.39 -7.12
C ILE A 291 -12.04 6.86 -7.15
N ALA A 292 -12.68 7.71 -6.33
CA ALA A 292 -12.39 9.14 -6.30
C ALA A 292 -10.95 9.43 -5.81
N ALA A 293 -10.46 8.68 -4.82
CA ALA A 293 -9.11 8.78 -4.30
C ALA A 293 -8.05 8.42 -5.35
N ALA A 294 -8.28 7.42 -6.20
CA ALA A 294 -7.35 7.07 -7.28
C ALA A 294 -7.13 8.23 -8.27
N PHE A 295 -8.19 8.98 -8.61
CA PHE A 295 -8.05 10.19 -9.41
C PHE A 295 -7.29 11.30 -8.69
N PHE A 296 -7.50 11.44 -7.38
CA PHE A 296 -6.77 12.41 -6.58
C PHE A 296 -5.28 12.07 -6.45
N GLU A 297 -4.95 10.81 -6.21
CA GLU A 297 -3.56 10.32 -6.14
C GLU A 297 -2.82 10.60 -7.46
N GLU A 298 -3.43 10.25 -8.59
CA GLU A 298 -2.84 10.56 -9.90
C GLU A 298 -2.73 12.09 -10.11
N SER A 299 -3.67 12.87 -9.57
CA SER A 299 -3.61 14.34 -9.65
C SER A 299 -2.42 14.97 -8.92
N VAL A 300 -1.77 14.23 -8.02
CA VAL A 300 -0.52 14.67 -7.38
C VAL A 300 0.61 14.72 -8.41
N GLN A 301 0.60 13.81 -9.39
CA GLN A 301 1.57 13.76 -10.48
C GLN A 301 1.13 14.62 -11.67
N ASP A 302 -0.14 14.55 -12.06
CA ASP A 302 -0.73 15.34 -13.14
C ASP A 302 -1.83 16.27 -12.62
N THR A 303 -1.49 17.55 -12.43
CA THR A 303 -2.43 18.53 -11.87
C THR A 303 -3.66 18.76 -12.74
N LEU A 304 -3.63 18.39 -14.04
CA LEU A 304 -4.79 18.47 -14.93
C LEU A 304 -5.94 17.53 -14.52
N LEU A 305 -5.66 16.53 -13.66
CA LEU A 305 -6.66 15.57 -13.18
C LEU A 305 -7.41 16.05 -11.94
N LEU A 306 -6.92 17.11 -11.29
CA LEU A 306 -7.53 17.65 -10.08
C LEU A 306 -9.03 18.01 -10.25
N PRO A 307 -9.50 18.59 -11.38
CA PRO A 307 -10.92 18.83 -11.60
C PRO A 307 -11.77 17.56 -11.69
N TYR A 308 -11.22 16.45 -12.19
CA TYR A 308 -11.94 15.17 -12.23
C TYR A 308 -12.08 14.59 -10.82
N ALA A 309 -11.00 14.60 -10.04
CA ALA A 309 -11.05 14.20 -8.63
C ALA A 309 -12.06 15.05 -7.84
N GLU A 310 -12.03 16.38 -8.02
CA GLU A 310 -12.97 17.31 -7.40
C GLU A 310 -14.43 16.98 -7.77
N THR A 311 -14.69 16.72 -9.05
CA THR A 311 -16.03 16.35 -9.54
C THR A 311 -16.53 15.05 -8.89
N LEU A 312 -15.67 14.03 -8.79
CA LEU A 312 -16.02 12.76 -8.18
C LEU A 312 -16.29 12.93 -6.67
N PHE A 313 -15.44 13.64 -5.94
CA PHE A 313 -15.67 13.90 -4.51
C PHE A 313 -16.89 14.80 -4.26
N ASN A 314 -17.17 15.78 -5.11
CA ASN A 314 -18.41 16.57 -5.01
C ASN A 314 -19.65 15.71 -5.23
N THR A 315 -19.60 14.73 -6.13
CA THR A 315 -20.69 13.76 -6.33
C THR A 315 -20.93 12.94 -5.06
N LEU A 316 -19.88 12.55 -4.34
CA LEU A 316 -20.01 11.84 -3.04
C LEU A 316 -20.44 12.75 -1.89
N ASN A 317 -20.19 14.05 -2.01
CA ASN A 317 -20.45 15.02 -0.96
C ASN A 317 -21.94 15.36 -0.80
N GLU A 318 -22.73 15.23 -1.86
CA GLU A 318 -24.17 15.47 -1.83
C GLU A 318 -24.91 14.48 -0.91
N ASP A 319 -24.40 13.25 -0.80
CA ASP A 319 -25.04 12.14 -0.09
C ASP A 319 -24.31 11.67 1.18
N SER A 320 -23.15 12.25 1.53
CA SER A 320 -22.31 11.70 2.61
C SER A 320 -21.98 12.70 3.73
N THR A 321 -22.16 12.22 4.96
CA THR A 321 -21.53 12.73 6.19
C THR A 321 -20.14 12.09 6.39
N ASP A 322 -19.55 11.58 5.31
CA ASP A 322 -18.27 10.89 5.36
C ASP A 322 -17.12 11.88 5.50
N TRP A 323 -16.32 11.69 6.53
CA TRP A 323 -15.22 12.58 6.85
C TRP A 323 -14.08 12.51 5.82
N MET A 324 -13.89 11.38 5.12
CA MET A 324 -12.84 11.24 4.09
C MET A 324 -13.18 12.08 2.88
N THR A 325 -14.45 12.09 2.43
CA THR A 325 -14.91 12.99 1.36
C THR A 325 -14.58 14.44 1.70
N LYS A 326 -14.90 14.89 2.92
CA LYS A 326 -14.57 16.25 3.37
C LYS A 326 -13.07 16.49 3.44
N MET A 327 -12.29 15.50 3.89
CA MET A 327 -10.82 15.59 3.93
C MET A 327 -10.25 15.83 2.54
N TYR A 328 -10.62 15.02 1.55
CA TYR A 328 -10.13 15.18 0.17
C TYR A 328 -10.57 16.52 -0.43
N LEU A 329 -11.83 16.93 -0.25
CA LEU A 329 -12.30 18.25 -0.71
C LEU A 329 -11.53 19.40 -0.06
N GLY A 330 -11.19 19.29 1.23
CA GLY A 330 -10.34 20.26 1.91
C GLY A 330 -8.95 20.37 1.30
N VAL A 331 -8.31 19.23 1.02
CA VAL A 331 -6.99 19.20 0.37
C VAL A 331 -7.07 19.74 -1.06
N ILE A 332 -8.10 19.38 -1.83
CA ILE A 332 -8.33 19.89 -3.20
C ILE A 332 -8.50 21.41 -3.18
N ALA A 333 -9.35 21.93 -2.29
CA ALA A 333 -9.56 23.36 -2.13
C ALA A 333 -8.26 24.09 -1.77
N PHE A 334 -7.47 23.53 -0.86
CA PHE A 334 -6.17 24.08 -0.48
C PHE A 334 -5.21 24.14 -1.69
N ARG A 335 -5.11 23.07 -2.48
CA ARG A 335 -4.27 23.03 -3.70
C ARG A 335 -4.70 24.04 -4.76
N LYS A 336 -5.99 24.41 -4.80
CA LYS A 336 -6.52 25.44 -5.70
C LYS A 336 -6.35 26.87 -5.15
N GLY A 337 -5.81 27.03 -3.95
CA GLY A 337 -5.71 28.32 -3.26
C GLY A 337 -7.05 28.82 -2.68
N GLU A 338 -8.06 27.96 -2.61
CA GLU A 338 -9.38 28.27 -2.06
C GLU A 338 -9.38 28.08 -0.53
N THR A 339 -8.53 28.86 0.15
CA THR A 339 -8.20 28.68 1.57
C THR A 339 -9.41 28.60 2.51
N GLU A 340 -10.37 29.52 2.39
CA GLU A 340 -11.56 29.50 3.27
C GLU A 340 -12.44 28.25 3.04
N LYS A 341 -12.52 27.74 1.81
CA LYS A 341 -13.23 26.48 1.56
C LYS A 341 -12.50 25.30 2.17
N ALA A 342 -11.16 25.29 2.08
CA ALA A 342 -10.34 24.26 2.71
C ALA A 342 -10.54 24.24 4.23
N ILE A 343 -10.53 25.41 4.87
CA ILE A 343 -10.81 25.58 6.30
C ILE A 343 -12.19 25.01 6.65
N ASN A 344 -13.25 25.39 5.92
CA ASN A 344 -14.60 24.88 6.17
C ASN A 344 -14.69 23.35 6.03
N HIS A 345 -14.01 22.77 5.04
CA HIS A 345 -13.96 21.33 4.88
C HIS A 345 -13.25 20.65 6.03
N PHE A 346 -12.04 21.11 6.40
CA PHE A 346 -11.28 20.52 7.51
C PHE A 346 -11.98 20.69 8.85
N ASP A 347 -12.62 21.83 9.12
CA ASP A 347 -13.46 22.04 10.30
C ASP A 347 -14.56 20.99 10.39
N LYS A 348 -15.25 20.71 9.28
CA LYS A 348 -16.24 19.63 9.23
C LYS A 348 -15.62 18.24 9.48
N VAL A 349 -14.39 18.00 9.05
CA VAL A 349 -13.68 16.74 9.38
C VAL A 349 -13.45 16.64 10.90
N THR A 350 -13.07 17.72 11.59
CA THR A 350 -12.88 17.69 13.05
C THR A 350 -14.16 17.37 13.82
N GLU A 351 -15.34 17.73 13.27
CA GLU A 351 -16.64 17.39 13.83
C GLU A 351 -17.06 15.93 13.55
N LEU A 352 -16.82 15.45 12.32
CA LEU A 352 -17.25 14.12 11.87
C LEU A 352 -16.30 12.99 12.33
N ALA A 353 -15.01 13.30 12.43
CA ALA A 353 -13.96 12.39 12.86
C ALA A 353 -13.09 13.02 13.96
N PRO A 354 -13.66 13.33 15.14
CA PRO A 354 -12.92 13.95 16.23
C PRO A 354 -11.79 13.06 16.77
N TRP A 355 -11.84 11.75 16.49
CA TRP A 355 -10.80 10.76 16.81
C TRP A 355 -9.59 10.81 15.86
N ASN A 356 -9.66 11.56 14.76
CA ASN A 356 -8.59 11.65 13.76
C ASN A 356 -7.69 12.87 14.03
N PRO A 357 -6.45 12.70 14.52
CA PRO A 357 -5.55 13.82 14.79
C PRO A 357 -5.19 14.63 13.53
N GLU A 358 -5.12 13.97 12.38
CA GLU A 358 -4.76 14.60 11.10
C GLU A 358 -5.73 15.73 10.71
N ALA A 359 -7.00 15.62 11.08
CA ALA A 359 -8.00 16.66 10.83
C ALA A 359 -7.67 17.96 11.58
N TRP A 360 -7.30 17.82 12.86
CA TRP A 360 -6.92 18.95 13.72
C TRP A 360 -5.61 19.56 13.26
N ILE A 361 -4.62 18.74 12.90
CA ILE A 361 -3.32 19.18 12.38
C ILE A 361 -3.50 19.96 11.09
N ARG A 362 -4.29 19.46 10.12
CA ARG A 362 -4.51 20.16 8.85
C ARG A 362 -5.24 21.48 9.02
N LEU A 363 -6.29 21.52 9.84
CA LEU A 363 -7.01 22.76 10.12
C LEU A 363 -6.13 23.77 10.85
N GLY A 364 -5.49 23.34 11.94
CA GLY A 364 -4.62 24.20 12.75
C GLY A 364 -3.39 24.68 11.99
N GLY A 365 -2.72 23.80 11.24
CA GLY A 365 -1.59 24.15 10.39
C GLY A 365 -1.98 25.14 9.29
N LEU A 366 -3.12 24.95 8.62
CA LEU A 366 -3.60 25.88 7.60
C LEU A 366 -3.90 27.27 8.19
N LEU A 367 -4.56 27.33 9.34
CA LEU A 367 -4.82 28.60 10.06
C LEU A 367 -3.52 29.27 10.52
N PHE A 368 -2.54 28.47 10.94
CA PHE A 368 -1.22 28.95 11.35
C PHE A 368 -0.46 29.58 10.19
N ASP A 369 -0.42 28.92 9.03
CA ASP A 369 0.29 29.39 7.84
C ASP A 369 -0.23 30.75 7.34
N ILE A 370 -1.55 30.98 7.45
CA ILE A 370 -2.19 32.25 7.12
C ILE A 370 -2.20 33.25 8.30
N LYS A 371 -1.45 32.97 9.37
CA LYS A 371 -1.25 33.83 10.55
C LYS A 371 -2.51 34.12 11.36
N ARG A 372 -3.55 33.28 11.25
CA ARG A 372 -4.76 33.33 12.10
C ARG A 372 -4.49 32.62 13.42
N TYR A 373 -3.52 33.13 14.19
CA TYR A 373 -3.01 32.47 15.40
C TYR A 373 -4.07 32.28 16.49
N ASN A 374 -4.97 33.25 16.68
CA ASN A 374 -6.05 33.13 17.67
C ASN A 374 -7.01 31.97 17.34
N GLU A 375 -7.35 31.78 16.06
CA GLU A 375 -8.23 30.69 15.63
C GLU A 375 -7.49 29.35 15.63
N THR A 376 -6.21 29.35 15.28
CA THR A 376 -5.32 28.18 15.44
C THR A 376 -5.33 27.70 16.88
N ILE A 377 -5.21 28.62 17.84
CA ILE A 377 -5.26 28.33 19.27
C ILE A 377 -6.63 27.74 19.67
N GLU A 378 -7.74 28.32 19.22
CA GLU A 378 -9.08 27.82 19.53
C GLU A 378 -9.29 26.38 19.03
N VAL A 379 -8.89 26.10 17.79
CA VAL A 379 -8.99 24.76 17.19
C VAL A 379 -8.06 23.78 17.90
N LEU A 380 -6.78 24.09 18.02
CA LEU A 380 -5.79 23.15 18.54
C LEU A 380 -5.89 22.97 20.05
N LYS A 381 -6.51 23.89 20.80
CA LYS A 381 -6.87 23.62 22.20
C LYS A 381 -7.86 22.47 22.33
N ARG A 382 -8.88 22.40 21.46
CA ARG A 382 -9.80 21.27 21.41
C ARG A 382 -9.10 19.99 20.93
N GLY A 383 -8.14 20.14 20.00
CA GLY A 383 -7.30 19.05 19.51
C GLY A 383 -6.42 18.43 20.60
N VAL A 384 -5.68 19.25 21.35
CA VAL A 384 -4.73 18.78 22.38
C VAL A 384 -5.43 18.12 23.57
N GLU A 385 -6.68 18.50 23.88
CA GLU A 385 -7.49 17.80 24.88
C GLU A 385 -7.75 16.33 24.49
N LYS A 386 -7.84 16.04 23.20
CA LYS A 386 -8.07 14.68 22.66
C LYS A 386 -6.76 13.94 22.40
N PHE A 387 -5.73 14.66 21.96
CA PHE A 387 -4.43 14.11 21.58
C PHE A 387 -3.30 14.83 22.34
N PRO A 388 -3.22 14.68 23.68
CA PRO A 388 -2.24 15.39 24.50
C PRO A 388 -0.79 15.01 24.18
N GLU A 389 -0.58 13.84 23.60
CA GLU A 389 0.73 13.28 23.22
C GLU A 389 1.03 13.47 21.71
N ASP A 390 0.20 14.20 20.96
CA ASP A 390 0.49 14.50 19.57
C ASP A 390 1.51 15.65 19.47
N PHE A 391 2.65 15.35 18.84
CA PHE A 391 3.76 16.27 18.71
C PHE A 391 3.37 17.54 17.93
N THR A 392 2.76 17.37 16.75
CA THR A 392 2.47 18.47 15.82
C THR A 392 1.43 19.43 16.41
N ILE A 393 0.40 18.90 17.08
CA ILE A 393 -0.60 19.72 17.77
C ILE A 393 0.05 20.55 18.88
N ASN A 394 0.86 19.93 19.74
CA ASN A 394 1.56 20.64 20.82
C ASN A 394 2.51 21.71 20.27
N LEU A 395 3.25 21.39 19.20
CA LEU A 395 4.18 22.31 18.56
C LEU A 395 3.46 23.53 17.99
N ILE A 396 2.47 23.33 17.10
CA ILE A 396 1.76 24.44 16.45
C ILE A 396 0.98 25.28 17.47
N LEU A 397 0.33 24.65 18.46
CA LEU A 397 -0.37 25.37 19.52
C LEU A 397 0.59 26.22 20.36
N GLY A 398 1.72 25.65 20.76
CA GLY A 398 2.76 26.33 21.51
C GLY A 398 3.36 27.52 20.76
N ILE A 399 3.71 27.33 19.47
CA ILE A 399 4.23 28.41 18.62
C ILE A 399 3.16 29.49 18.44
N SER A 400 1.90 29.12 18.21
CA SER A 400 0.80 30.09 18.05
C SER A 400 0.64 30.98 19.28
N TYR A 401 0.74 30.42 20.49
CA TYR A 401 0.76 31.21 21.72
C TYR A 401 1.97 32.14 21.81
N SER A 402 3.15 31.68 21.40
CA SER A 402 4.37 32.50 21.36
C SER A 402 4.25 33.66 20.35
N GLN A 403 3.58 33.45 19.22
CA GLN A 403 3.38 34.48 18.18
C GLN A 403 2.45 35.62 18.63
N ILE A 404 1.56 35.37 19.59
CA ILE A 404 0.70 36.40 20.20
C ILE A 404 1.23 36.92 21.54
N ASP A 405 2.54 36.77 21.79
CA ASP A 405 3.25 37.17 23.01
C ASP A 405 2.73 36.53 24.31
N ASN A 406 1.93 35.45 24.24
CA ASN A 406 1.43 34.73 25.41
C ASN A 406 2.38 33.58 25.79
N TYR A 407 3.60 33.95 26.17
CA TYR A 407 4.68 33.02 26.51
C TYR A 407 4.35 32.08 27.67
N GLY A 408 3.56 32.56 28.64
CA GLY A 408 3.12 31.75 29.78
C GLY A 408 2.30 30.53 29.35
N SER A 409 1.40 30.72 28.37
CA SER A 409 0.58 29.64 27.83
C SER A 409 1.36 28.78 26.81
N ALA A 410 2.32 29.37 26.08
CA ALA A 410 3.18 28.65 25.14
C ALA A 410 4.08 27.61 25.83
N LYS A 411 4.65 27.98 26.99
CA LYS A 411 5.66 27.18 27.72
C LYS A 411 5.28 25.70 27.91
N PRO A 412 4.10 25.33 28.47
CA PRO A 412 3.77 23.92 28.71
C PRO A 412 3.64 23.11 27.41
N TYR A 413 3.05 23.66 26.36
CA TYR A 413 2.87 22.94 25.08
C TYR A 413 4.19 22.75 24.33
N LEU A 414 5.03 23.77 24.31
CA LEU A 414 6.37 23.66 23.72
C LEU A 414 7.29 22.73 24.53
N ALA A 415 7.19 22.74 25.86
CA ALA A 415 7.89 21.78 26.70
C ALA A 415 7.46 20.34 26.36
N LYS A 416 6.16 20.11 26.15
CA LYS A 416 5.63 18.81 25.75
C LYS A 416 6.10 18.41 24.35
N ALA A 417 6.13 19.33 23.39
CA ALA A 417 6.69 19.07 22.06
C ALA A 417 8.17 18.64 22.13
N VAL A 418 8.98 19.30 22.95
CA VAL A 418 10.40 18.91 23.20
C VAL A 418 10.52 17.57 23.93
N GLU A 419 9.58 17.22 24.82
CA GLU A 419 9.55 15.91 25.47
C GLU A 419 9.26 14.79 24.45
N LEU A 420 8.31 15.03 23.55
CA LEU A 420 7.87 14.07 22.52
C LEU A 420 8.93 13.88 21.42
N ASP A 421 9.56 14.97 20.96
CA ASP A 421 10.71 14.92 20.07
C ASP A 421 11.85 15.84 20.59
N PRO A 422 12.82 15.26 21.32
CA PRO A 422 13.95 16.01 21.87
C PRO A 422 14.98 16.51 20.86
N ASN A 423 14.86 16.12 19.58
CA ASN A 423 15.79 16.50 18.51
C ASN A 423 15.14 17.40 17.46
N ASP A 424 13.84 17.68 17.55
CA ASP A 424 13.20 18.61 16.63
C ASP A 424 13.67 20.05 16.88
N VAL A 425 14.26 20.65 15.84
CA VAL A 425 14.87 21.98 15.92
C VAL A 425 13.82 23.05 16.15
N ASN A 426 12.62 22.91 15.57
CA ASN A 426 11.56 23.91 15.71
C ASN A 426 11.00 23.92 17.14
N ALA A 427 10.79 22.74 17.74
CA ALA A 427 10.35 22.59 19.12
C ALA A 427 11.40 23.15 20.09
N LEU A 428 12.66 22.74 19.95
CA LEU A 428 13.76 23.19 20.81
C LEU A 428 13.97 24.70 20.73
N SER A 429 13.99 25.26 19.51
CA SER A 429 14.20 26.70 19.30
C SER A 429 13.03 27.54 19.76
N SER A 430 11.80 27.13 19.45
CA SER A 430 10.59 27.83 19.91
C SER A 430 10.46 27.79 21.43
N TYR A 431 10.81 26.66 22.06
CA TYR A 431 10.84 26.55 23.51
C TYR A 431 11.93 27.42 24.12
N GLY A 432 13.14 27.39 23.56
CA GLY A 432 14.25 28.24 24.00
C GLY A 432 13.93 29.74 23.90
N TYR A 433 13.33 30.17 22.78
CA TYR A 433 12.86 31.53 22.60
C TYR A 433 11.78 31.91 23.63
N THR A 434 10.79 31.04 23.85
CA THR A 434 9.74 31.26 24.85
C THR A 434 10.31 31.40 26.26
N LEU A 435 11.31 30.58 26.62
CA LEU A 435 12.00 30.69 27.91
C LEU A 435 12.77 32.00 28.05
N SER A 436 13.45 32.45 26.99
CA SER A 436 14.14 33.75 26.96
C SER A 436 13.16 34.89 27.21
N ARG A 437 11.99 34.88 26.56
CA ARG A 437 10.93 35.88 26.76
C ARG A 437 10.31 35.84 28.16
N LEU A 438 10.36 34.70 28.83
CA LEU A 438 9.98 34.52 30.24
C LEU A 438 11.12 34.81 31.23
N LYS A 439 12.28 35.30 30.76
CA LYS A 439 13.49 35.58 31.55
C LYS A 439 14.12 34.33 32.21
N ASP A 440 13.84 33.14 31.68
CA ASP A 440 14.55 31.91 32.03
C ASP A 440 15.73 31.72 31.07
N THR A 441 16.73 32.60 31.21
CA THR A 441 17.91 32.64 30.34
C THR A 441 18.71 31.32 30.35
N PRO A 442 18.99 30.68 31.52
CA PRO A 442 19.70 29.40 31.54
C PRO A 442 18.95 28.31 30.78
N GLY A 443 17.62 28.24 30.92
CA GLY A 443 16.78 27.33 30.15
C GLY A 443 16.83 27.62 28.65
N ALA A 444 16.71 28.89 28.25
CA ALA A 444 16.79 29.30 26.86
C ALA A 444 18.10 28.86 26.19
N ILE A 445 19.23 29.16 26.82
CA ILE A 445 20.57 28.79 26.34
C ILE A 445 20.71 27.27 26.23
N LYS A 446 20.21 26.51 27.21
CA LYS A 446 20.26 25.04 27.20
C LYS A 446 19.57 24.45 25.96
N TYR A 447 18.35 24.89 25.65
CA TYR A 447 17.57 24.32 24.55
C TYR A 447 17.97 24.86 23.18
N LEU A 448 18.39 26.13 23.07
CA LEU A 448 18.96 26.66 21.83
C LEU A 448 20.29 25.97 21.46
N ASN A 449 21.15 25.70 22.45
CA ASN A 449 22.35 24.88 22.21
C ASN A 449 22.00 23.43 21.86
N ALA A 450 20.89 22.89 22.35
CA ALA A 450 20.41 21.58 21.91
C ALA A 450 19.99 21.60 20.44
N ALA A 451 19.26 22.64 20.01
CA ALA A 451 18.90 22.84 18.61
C ALA A 451 20.15 22.97 17.72
N LEU A 452 21.17 23.71 18.15
CA LEU A 452 22.46 23.82 17.44
C LEU A 452 23.27 22.51 17.41
N ARG A 453 23.09 21.59 18.36
CA ARG A 453 23.72 20.26 18.23
C ARG A 453 23.14 19.46 17.06
N VAL A 454 21.87 19.71 16.71
CA VAL A 454 21.19 19.06 15.58
C VAL A 454 21.48 19.81 14.28
N GLN A 455 21.45 21.15 14.29
CA GLN A 455 21.80 22.00 13.15
C GLN A 455 22.90 23.02 13.54
N PRO A 456 24.19 22.62 13.49
CA PRO A 456 25.30 23.47 13.94
C PRO A 456 25.50 24.75 13.14
N GLU A 457 25.05 24.77 11.89
CA GLU A 457 25.23 25.88 10.96
C GLU A 457 23.97 26.76 10.83
N ASN A 458 23.00 26.61 11.73
CA ASN A 458 21.78 27.42 11.68
C ASN A 458 22.05 28.85 12.19
N VAL A 459 22.13 29.78 11.23
CA VAL A 459 22.45 31.21 11.45
C VAL A 459 21.42 31.90 12.35
N ASP A 460 20.13 31.59 12.22
CA ASP A 460 19.07 32.21 13.01
C ASP A 460 19.16 31.82 14.50
N LEU A 461 19.52 30.57 14.78
CA LEU A 461 19.75 30.09 16.15
C LEU A 461 20.98 30.73 16.78
N LEU A 462 22.07 30.84 16.02
CA LEU A 462 23.28 31.54 16.46
C LEU A 462 23.00 33.02 16.73
N GLY A 463 22.25 33.68 15.85
CA GLY A 463 21.83 35.07 16.02
C GLY A 463 20.95 35.27 17.26
N THR A 464 20.03 34.34 17.52
CA THR A 464 19.17 34.34 18.72
C THR A 464 19.99 34.16 20.00
N LEU A 465 20.94 33.22 20.02
CA LEU A 465 21.86 33.07 21.14
C LEU A 465 22.74 34.32 21.33
N GLY A 466 23.20 34.94 20.25
CA GLY A 466 23.97 36.19 20.32
C GLY A 466 23.20 37.30 21.02
N LEU A 467 21.90 37.46 20.70
CA LEU A 467 21.03 38.43 21.36
C LEU A 467 20.86 38.12 22.86
N ILE A 468 20.75 36.84 23.22
CA ILE A 468 20.61 36.41 24.61
C ILE A 468 21.90 36.68 25.39
N TYR A 469 23.06 36.30 24.85
CA TYR A 469 24.35 36.56 25.48
C TYR A 469 24.64 38.07 25.59
N ASP A 470 24.24 38.88 24.60
CA ASP A 470 24.34 40.34 24.67
C ASP A 470 23.52 40.92 25.83
N GLY A 471 22.30 40.40 26.03
CA GLY A 471 21.42 40.81 27.13
C GLY A 471 21.97 40.46 28.52
N GLU A 472 22.67 39.33 28.65
CA GLU A 472 23.31 38.88 29.89
C GLU A 472 24.72 39.45 30.11
N GLU A 473 25.19 40.29 29.19
CA GLU A 473 26.54 40.86 29.21
C GLU A 473 27.66 39.81 29.12
N ASP A 474 27.36 38.61 28.60
CA ASP A 474 28.34 37.56 28.29
C ASP A 474 28.97 37.83 26.91
N TRP A 475 29.80 38.86 26.88
CA TRP A 475 30.37 39.40 25.63
C TRP A 475 31.23 38.37 24.89
N ALA A 476 31.93 37.48 25.62
CA ALA A 476 32.78 36.47 25.01
C ALA A 476 31.97 35.46 24.19
N ASN A 477 30.87 34.95 24.76
CA ASN A 477 29.99 34.03 24.04
C ASN A 477 29.18 34.75 22.96
N CYS A 478 28.75 36.00 23.21
CA CYS A 478 28.10 36.86 22.22
C CYS A 478 28.96 37.05 20.96
N ASP A 479 30.22 37.48 21.13
CA ASP A 479 31.17 37.64 20.03
C ASP A 479 31.39 36.30 19.29
N SER A 480 31.56 35.20 20.04
CA SER A 480 31.80 33.88 19.45
C SER A 480 30.65 33.41 18.56
N VAL A 481 29.40 33.53 18.98
CA VAL A 481 28.27 33.03 18.18
C VAL A 481 27.96 33.93 16.99
N TYR A 482 28.13 35.25 17.12
CA TYR A 482 27.97 36.16 15.99
C TYR A 482 29.08 35.99 14.93
N LEU A 483 30.33 35.82 15.36
CA LEU A 483 31.43 35.53 14.43
C LEU A 483 31.22 34.19 13.73
N LEU A 484 30.74 33.16 14.44
CA LEU A 484 30.39 31.88 13.82
C LEU A 484 29.26 32.05 12.80
N ALA A 485 28.18 32.75 13.15
CA ALA A 485 27.06 33.03 12.26
C ALA A 485 27.53 33.75 10.98
N LEU A 486 28.38 34.77 11.10
CA LEU A 486 28.93 35.53 9.98
C LEU A 486 30.00 34.77 9.18
N SER A 487 30.62 33.73 9.76
CA SER A 487 31.50 32.84 9.01
C SER A 487 30.72 31.88 8.10
N ILE A 488 29.47 31.55 8.47
CA ILE A 488 28.56 30.72 7.69
C ILE A 488 27.84 31.57 6.64
N ASP A 489 27.22 32.67 7.07
CA ASP A 489 26.57 33.65 6.20
C ASP A 489 27.06 35.07 6.54
N SER A 490 28.09 35.49 5.81
CA SER A 490 28.68 36.82 5.94
C SER A 490 27.77 37.98 5.50
N SER A 491 26.62 37.68 4.87
CA SER A 491 25.68 38.64 4.32
C SER A 491 24.38 38.78 5.10
N ASN A 492 24.21 38.00 6.18
CA ASN A 492 22.99 38.03 6.98
C ASN A 492 22.79 39.40 7.65
N ALA A 493 21.88 40.21 7.09
CA ALA A 493 21.68 41.60 7.50
C ALA A 493 21.24 41.74 8.96
N LEU A 494 20.40 40.82 9.45
CA LEU A 494 19.93 40.83 10.83
C LEU A 494 21.09 40.57 11.81
N VAL A 495 21.91 39.57 11.55
CA VAL A 495 23.09 39.25 12.38
C VAL A 495 24.11 40.38 12.33
N LEU A 496 24.42 40.92 11.14
CA LEU A 496 25.31 42.07 10.97
C LEU A 496 24.84 43.28 11.80
N ASN A 497 23.55 43.61 11.73
CA ASN A 497 22.97 44.69 12.51
C ASN A 497 23.05 44.43 14.01
N ASN A 498 22.61 43.25 14.46
CA ASN A 498 22.58 42.92 15.89
C ASN A 498 23.99 42.94 16.49
N TYR A 499 24.98 42.42 15.75
CA TYR A 499 26.35 42.42 16.21
C TYR A 499 26.98 43.83 16.20
N ALA A 500 26.71 44.63 15.17
CA ALA A 500 27.12 46.04 15.13
C ALA A 500 26.54 46.84 16.29
N TYR A 501 25.27 46.61 16.62
CA TYR A 501 24.61 47.25 17.75
C TYR A 501 25.28 46.86 19.08
N SER A 502 25.53 45.57 19.31
CA SER A 502 26.27 45.07 20.50
C SER A 502 27.62 45.77 20.69
N LEU A 503 28.45 45.79 19.64
CA LEU A 503 29.76 46.44 19.65
C LEU A 503 29.65 47.95 19.93
N SER A 504 28.68 48.63 19.31
CA SER A 504 28.46 50.06 19.51
C SER A 504 28.00 50.42 20.92
N LYS A 505 27.15 49.59 21.53
CA LYS A 505 26.70 49.75 22.92
C LYS A 505 27.89 49.71 23.88
N ARG A 506 28.80 48.76 23.67
CA ARG A 506 30.08 48.60 24.40
C ARG A 506 31.13 49.67 24.08
N GLY A 507 31.03 50.34 22.93
CA GLY A 507 32.05 51.26 22.45
C GLY A 507 33.30 50.55 21.89
N GLU A 508 33.17 49.27 21.53
CA GLU A 508 34.25 48.41 21.08
C GLU A 508 34.23 48.25 19.56
N ASN A 509 35.41 48.17 18.95
CA ASN A 509 35.60 47.89 17.52
C ASN A 509 34.63 48.66 16.58
N LEU A 510 34.43 49.95 16.85
CA LEU A 510 33.42 50.79 16.16
C LEU A 510 33.61 50.85 14.64
N GLY A 511 34.84 50.68 14.14
CA GLY A 511 35.12 50.58 12.72
C GLY A 511 34.50 49.34 12.08
N LEU A 512 34.64 48.17 12.73
CA LEU A 512 33.99 46.93 12.30
C LEU A 512 32.46 47.05 12.43
N ALA A 513 31.96 47.62 13.52
CA ALA A 513 30.53 47.85 13.70
C ALA A 513 29.95 48.70 12.55
N LEU A 514 30.66 49.76 12.14
CA LEU A 514 30.27 50.61 11.01
C LEU A 514 30.27 49.85 9.67
N GLU A 515 31.27 48.99 9.43
CA GLU A 515 31.31 48.14 8.23
C GLU A 515 30.11 47.19 8.17
N MET A 516 29.83 46.49 9.26
CA MET A 516 28.73 45.51 9.33
C MET A 516 27.37 46.16 9.13
N ILE A 517 27.10 47.28 9.82
CA ILE A 517 25.82 47.97 9.66
C ILE A 517 25.66 48.63 8.29
N THR A 518 26.76 49.04 7.64
CA THR A 518 26.73 49.53 6.25
C THR A 518 26.28 48.41 5.32
N LYS A 519 26.85 47.20 5.45
CA LYS A 519 26.43 46.02 4.68
C LYS A 519 24.96 45.64 4.92
N ALA A 520 24.49 45.69 6.16
CA ALA A 520 23.09 45.42 6.48
C ALA A 520 22.14 46.44 5.83
N LEU A 521 22.51 47.72 5.78
CA LEU A 521 21.74 48.77 5.08
C LEU A 521 21.85 48.69 3.56
N GLU A 522 22.94 48.18 3.00
CA GLU A 522 23.02 47.91 1.56
C GLU A 522 21.99 46.83 1.14
N ALA A 523 21.76 45.83 2.01
CA ALA A 523 20.76 44.80 1.79
C ALA A 523 19.32 45.31 2.04
N GLU A 524 19.11 46.09 3.10
CA GLU A 524 17.80 46.64 3.47
C GLU A 524 17.88 48.14 3.77
N PRO A 525 17.88 49.02 2.74
CA PRO A 525 18.15 50.46 2.90
C PRO A 525 17.13 51.21 3.76
N ASP A 526 15.89 50.74 3.76
CA ASP A 526 14.77 51.37 4.46
C ASP A 526 14.44 50.68 5.79
N ASN A 527 15.30 49.78 6.30
CA ASN A 527 15.08 49.15 7.59
C ASN A 527 15.35 50.15 8.73
N SER A 528 14.29 50.59 9.41
CA SER A 528 14.38 51.58 10.51
C SER A 528 15.34 51.14 11.63
N SER A 529 15.33 49.88 12.03
CA SER A 529 16.22 49.40 13.09
C SER A 529 17.69 49.47 12.67
N TYR A 530 17.99 49.24 11.40
CA TYR A 530 19.35 49.31 10.87
C TYR A 530 19.84 50.76 10.74
N LEU A 531 18.94 51.66 10.33
CA LEU A 531 19.22 53.11 10.28
C LEU A 531 19.52 53.67 11.68
N ASP A 532 18.77 53.23 12.70
CA ASP A 532 19.02 53.63 14.10
C ASP A 532 20.39 53.14 14.57
N THR A 533 20.68 51.85 14.36
CA THR A 533 21.99 51.26 14.71
C THR A 533 23.15 51.97 14.01
N TYR A 534 23.01 52.30 12.72
CA TYR A 534 24.04 53.05 11.98
C TYR A 534 24.29 54.42 12.63
N GLY A 535 23.22 55.14 12.94
CA GLY A 535 23.33 56.44 13.59
C GLY A 535 23.90 56.34 15.00
N TRP A 536 23.58 55.27 15.74
CA TRP A 536 24.14 55.01 17.08
C TRP A 536 25.65 54.69 17.02
N VAL A 537 26.09 53.90 16.03
CA VAL A 537 27.52 53.68 15.76
C VAL A 537 28.21 55.02 15.47
N CYS A 538 27.62 55.87 14.61
CA CYS A 538 28.17 57.21 14.33
C CYS A 538 28.23 58.09 15.58
N TYR A 539 27.23 58.03 16.45
CA TYR A 539 27.19 58.75 17.72
C TYR A 539 28.35 58.33 18.62
N LYS A 540 28.57 57.02 18.78
CA LYS A 540 29.67 56.45 19.57
C LYS A 540 31.05 56.79 19.00
N MET A 541 31.15 56.97 17.68
CA MET A 541 32.37 57.46 17.00
C MET A 541 32.56 58.98 17.09
N GLY A 542 31.63 59.73 17.68
CA GLY A 542 31.68 61.20 17.78
C GLY A 542 31.23 61.95 16.52
N ASN A 543 30.71 61.25 15.50
CA ASN A 543 30.18 61.88 14.28
C ASN A 543 28.69 62.22 14.44
N TYR A 544 28.42 63.24 15.25
CA TYR A 544 27.06 63.58 15.67
C TYR A 544 26.15 64.06 14.53
N GLU A 545 26.70 64.68 13.48
CA GLU A 545 25.92 65.12 12.32
C GLU A 545 25.37 63.93 11.51
N LYS A 546 26.22 62.93 11.22
CA LYS A 546 25.76 61.68 10.59
C LYS A 546 24.82 60.91 11.52
N ALA A 547 25.11 60.85 12.81
CA ALA A 547 24.23 60.21 13.79
C ALA A 547 22.81 60.79 13.74
N ARG A 548 22.70 62.12 13.75
CA ARG A 548 21.42 62.83 13.65
C ARG A 548 20.69 62.48 12.36
N GLU A 549 21.39 62.50 11.22
CA GLU A 549 20.80 62.20 9.92
C GLU A 549 20.18 60.80 9.88
N TYR A 550 20.92 59.78 10.30
CA TYR A 550 20.48 58.38 10.22
C TYR A 550 19.41 58.03 11.26
N ILE A 551 19.55 58.48 12.51
CA ILE A 551 18.50 58.29 13.54
C ILE A 551 17.22 59.04 13.14
N TYR A 552 17.33 60.23 12.55
CA TYR A 552 16.16 60.95 12.06
C TYR A 552 15.48 60.25 10.86
N LYS A 553 16.27 59.66 9.95
CA LYS A 553 15.73 58.79 8.89
C LYS A 553 15.02 57.57 9.47
N SER A 554 15.61 56.94 10.48
CA SER A 554 14.97 55.82 11.20
C SER A 554 13.62 56.22 11.79
N LEU A 555 13.56 57.37 12.48
CA LEU A 555 12.32 57.92 13.04
C LEU A 555 11.26 58.17 11.96
N LYS A 556 11.67 58.66 10.78
CA LYS A 556 10.75 58.94 9.67
C LYS A 556 10.14 57.68 9.05
N ILE A 557 10.88 56.58 9.02
CA ILE A 557 10.41 55.32 8.43
C ILE A 557 9.69 54.45 9.46
N GLY A 558 10.29 54.26 10.64
CA GLY A 558 9.80 53.35 11.68
C GLY A 558 8.81 53.96 12.66
N GLY A 559 8.55 55.27 12.55
CA GLY A 559 7.69 56.02 13.46
C GLY A 559 8.32 56.29 14.83
N ASP A 560 7.54 56.93 15.70
CA ASP A 560 7.96 57.34 17.03
C ASP A 560 8.12 56.11 17.95
N LYS A 561 9.36 55.63 18.12
CA LYS A 561 9.74 54.62 19.12
C LYS A 561 10.54 55.28 20.23
N SER A 562 10.32 54.89 21.48
CA SER A 562 10.97 55.51 22.65
C SER A 562 12.50 55.50 22.52
N VAL A 563 13.10 54.35 22.17
CA VAL A 563 14.55 54.18 22.00
C VAL A 563 15.13 55.12 20.92
N ILE A 564 14.49 55.23 19.76
CA ILE A 564 14.96 56.09 18.65
C ILE A 564 14.90 57.57 19.07
N LEU A 565 13.82 57.97 19.76
CA LEU A 565 13.66 59.32 20.28
C LEU A 565 14.70 59.63 21.38
N ASP A 566 15.02 58.67 22.25
CA ASP A 566 16.07 58.80 23.25
C ASP A 566 17.45 58.98 22.61
N HIS A 567 17.80 58.12 21.64
CA HIS A 567 19.03 58.24 20.86
C HIS A 567 19.15 59.62 20.19
N LEU A 568 18.06 60.12 19.59
CA LEU A 568 18.05 61.43 18.94
C LEU A 568 18.25 62.56 19.95
N GLY A 569 17.67 62.44 21.15
CA GLY A 569 17.89 63.35 22.27
C GLY A 569 19.36 63.40 22.68
N ASP A 570 20.00 62.25 22.84
CA ASP A 570 21.42 62.12 23.19
C ASP A 570 22.33 62.75 22.12
N VAL A 571 22.01 62.53 20.84
CA VAL A 571 22.71 63.16 19.72
C VAL A 571 22.61 64.68 19.79
N TYR A 572 21.41 65.24 19.95
CA TYR A 572 21.23 66.69 20.04
C TYR A 572 21.94 67.29 21.26
N PHE A 573 21.99 66.57 22.38
CA PHE A 573 22.74 66.99 23.55
C PHE A 573 24.24 67.10 23.24
N LYS A 574 24.85 66.08 22.60
CA LYS A 574 26.26 66.12 22.19
C LYS A 574 26.57 67.18 21.13
N MET A 575 25.58 67.56 20.32
CA MET A 575 25.68 68.69 19.38
C MET A 575 25.54 70.06 20.06
N GLY A 576 25.34 70.11 21.39
CA GLY A 576 25.16 71.35 22.16
C GLY A 576 23.75 71.92 22.11
N ASN A 577 22.77 71.22 21.52
CA ASN A 577 21.38 71.65 21.45
C ASN A 577 20.54 71.05 22.58
N ARG A 578 20.75 71.55 23.79
CA ARG A 578 20.07 71.07 25.01
C ARG A 578 18.55 71.19 24.93
N GLN A 579 18.03 72.21 24.26
CA GLN A 579 16.59 72.42 24.12
C GLN A 579 15.93 71.29 23.30
N LYS A 580 16.53 70.94 22.15
CA LYS A 580 16.03 69.81 21.35
C LYS A 580 16.24 68.47 22.05
N ALA A 581 17.35 68.29 22.77
CA ALA A 581 17.58 67.07 23.54
C ALA A 581 16.43 66.80 24.53
N ILE A 582 16.06 67.81 25.34
CA ILE A 582 14.96 67.71 26.29
C ILE A 582 13.62 67.49 25.58
N GLU A 583 13.39 68.10 24.42
CA GLU A 583 12.17 67.87 23.62
C GLU A 583 12.03 66.40 23.21
N TYR A 584 13.09 65.79 22.68
CA TYR A 584 13.07 64.40 22.22
C TYR A 584 13.01 63.41 23.38
N TRP A 585 13.75 63.63 24.47
CA TRP A 585 13.63 62.81 25.68
C TRP A 585 12.21 62.84 26.28
N LYS A 586 11.54 64.00 26.28
CA LYS A 586 10.14 64.09 26.72
C LYS A 586 9.20 63.24 25.86
N LYS A 587 9.35 63.31 24.53
CA LYS A 587 8.58 62.44 23.62
C LYS A 587 8.88 60.96 23.84
N ALA A 588 10.14 60.61 24.10
CA ALA A 588 10.53 59.23 24.44
C ALA A 588 9.85 58.76 25.75
N LEU A 589 9.82 59.62 26.77
CA LEU A 589 9.17 59.34 28.06
C LEU A 589 7.64 59.26 27.94
N GLU A 590 7.00 59.98 27.01
CA GLU A 590 5.56 59.83 26.74
C GLU A 590 5.21 58.41 26.25
N LEU A 591 6.13 57.75 25.55
CA LEU A 591 5.97 56.37 25.08
C LEU A 591 6.37 55.33 26.15
N GLU A 592 7.30 55.68 27.04
CA GLU A 592 7.76 54.83 28.14
C GLU A 592 7.81 55.62 29.46
N ALA A 593 6.63 55.86 30.06
CA ALA A 593 6.48 56.76 31.22
C ALA A 593 7.31 56.35 32.45
N ASP A 594 7.67 55.07 32.56
CA ASP A 594 8.41 54.51 33.69
C ASP A 594 9.93 54.44 33.45
N ASN A 595 10.44 54.95 32.33
CA ASN A 595 11.87 54.89 32.02
C ASN A 595 12.69 55.87 32.88
N ILE A 596 13.28 55.33 33.95
CA ILE A 596 14.05 56.10 34.96
C ILE A 596 15.25 56.81 34.34
N SER A 597 15.90 56.20 33.33
CA SER A 597 17.08 56.78 32.67
C SER A 597 16.69 58.07 31.94
N ILE A 598 15.66 58.01 31.10
CA ILE A 598 15.17 59.17 30.33
C ILE A 598 14.68 60.26 31.28
N LYS A 599 13.98 59.90 32.36
CA LYS A 599 13.54 60.85 33.38
C LYS A 599 14.73 61.58 34.02
N SER A 600 15.80 60.87 34.36
CA SER A 600 17.02 61.47 34.91
C SER A 600 17.69 62.43 33.91
N LYS A 601 17.76 62.06 32.63
CA LYS A 601 18.30 62.92 31.56
C LYS A 601 17.54 64.24 31.44
N ILE A 602 16.22 64.21 31.56
CA ILE A 602 15.37 65.41 31.50
C ILE A 602 15.57 66.30 32.74
N GLU A 603 15.56 65.70 33.94
CA GLU A 603 15.66 66.43 35.21
C GLU A 603 17.01 67.13 35.37
N LYS A 604 18.11 66.43 35.06
CA LYS A 604 19.47 66.99 35.13
C LYS A 604 19.81 67.79 33.87
N GLY A 605 19.14 67.51 32.76
CA GLY A 605 19.43 68.06 31.44
C GLY A 605 20.83 67.66 30.94
N GLU A 606 21.31 66.47 31.28
CA GLU A 606 22.61 65.91 30.90
C GLU A 606 22.48 64.39 30.73
N ILE A 607 23.43 63.77 30.01
CA ILE A 607 23.48 62.32 29.77
C ILE A 607 24.48 61.59 30.64
#